data_AF-A0A650CF64-F1
#
_entry.id   AF-A0A650CF64-F1
#
_cell.length_a   1.000
_cell.length_b   1.000
_cell.length_c   1.000
_cell.angle_alpha   90.00
_cell.angle_beta   90.00
_cell.angle_gamma   90.00
#
_symmetry.space_group_name_H-M   'P 1'
#
loop_
_entity.id
_entity.type
_entity.pdbx_description
1 polymer ?
#
loop_
_entity_poly.entity_id
_entity_poly.type
_entity_poly.pdbx_seq_one_letter_code
_entity_poly.pdbx_strand_id
1 'polypeptide(L)'
;MTLVIKKINEEKLREFKAEAIRRGLTLSEAIEQAIDLWLNKVRDNEEREENNKVFEKMEREILSKYHDKYIVIAKGKFIGAYNTLEEVQEVLKKLNVSHAIVYNPSKDIKEEGEWLGGSLSL
;
A
#
# COMPACT_ATOMS: atom_id res chain seq x y z
N MET A 1 -28.98 7.47 10.55
CA MET A 1 -28.19 8.57 11.15
C MET A 1 -28.27 9.77 10.21
N THR A 2 -28.40 10.99 10.72
CA THR A 2 -28.42 12.19 9.88
C THR A 2 -27.03 12.79 9.80
N LEU A 3 -26.50 12.93 8.58
CA LEU A 3 -25.21 13.56 8.30
C LEU A 3 -25.44 14.86 7.53
N VAL A 4 -24.90 15.98 8.03
CA VAL A 4 -24.97 17.28 7.37
C VAL A 4 -23.55 17.76 7.08
N ILE A 5 -23.22 17.91 5.80
CA ILE A 5 -21.90 18.34 5.34
C ILE A 5 -22.01 19.80 4.89
N LYS A 6 -21.26 20.69 5.54
CA LYS A 6 -21.18 22.11 5.17
C LYS A 6 -20.00 22.34 4.23
N LYS A 7 -20.12 23.37 3.37
CA LYS A 7 -19.08 23.81 2.43
C LYS A 7 -18.64 22.75 1.42
N ILE A 8 -19.51 21.80 1.07
CA ILE A 8 -19.25 20.90 -0.05
C ILE A 8 -19.38 21.66 -1.36
N ASN A 9 -18.48 21.40 -2.30
CA ASN A 9 -18.60 21.95 -3.64
C ASN A 9 -19.81 21.29 -4.34
N GLU A 10 -20.77 22.11 -4.77
CA GLU A 10 -22.05 21.64 -5.33
C GLU A 10 -21.89 20.89 -6.66
N GLU A 11 -20.94 21.32 -7.49
CA GLU A 11 -20.65 20.68 -8.78
C GLU A 11 -20.12 19.27 -8.56
N LYS A 12 -19.14 19.10 -7.67
CA LYS A 12 -18.61 17.78 -7.30
C LYS A 12 -19.68 16.88 -6.70
N LEU A 13 -20.56 17.42 -5.86
CA LEU A 13 -21.66 16.65 -5.28
C LEU A 13 -22.65 16.18 -6.35
N ARG A 14 -22.93 17.00 -7.36
CA ARG A 14 -23.82 16.66 -8.48
C ARG A 14 -23.22 15.55 -9.34
N GLU A 15 -21.94 15.66 -9.69
CA GLU A 15 -21.21 14.62 -10.43
C GLU A 15 -21.20 13.30 -9.68
N PHE A 16 -20.88 13.35 -8.38
CA PHE A 16 -20.86 12.16 -7.52
C PHE A 16 -22.24 11.48 -7.46
N LYS A 17 -23.32 12.25 -7.32
CA LYS A 17 -24.70 11.73 -7.37
C LYS A 17 -25.02 11.07 -8.71
N ALA A 18 -24.65 11.73 -9.82
CA ALA A 18 -24.90 11.20 -11.15
C ALA A 18 -24.18 9.87 -11.38
N GLU A 19 -22.93 9.78 -10.91
CA GLU A 19 -22.11 8.57 -11.01
C GLU A 19 -22.64 7.44 -10.11
N ALA A 20 -23.12 7.75 -8.90
CA ALA A 20 -23.78 6.78 -8.03
C ALA A 20 -25.02 6.17 -8.71
N ILE A 21 -25.88 7.02 -9.30
CA ILE A 21 -27.08 6.57 -10.01
C ILE A 21 -26.72 5.71 -11.23
N ARG A 22 -25.71 6.10 -12.01
CA ARG A 22 -25.21 5.30 -13.15
C ARG A 22 -24.77 3.90 -12.74
N ARG A 23 -24.23 3.75 -11.53
CA ARG A 23 -23.80 2.48 -10.95
C ARG A 23 -24.93 1.71 -10.25
N GLY A 24 -26.15 2.23 -10.26
CA GLY A 24 -27.30 1.63 -9.59
C GLY A 24 -27.24 1.73 -8.07
N LEU A 25 -26.45 2.67 -7.53
CA LEU A 25 -26.26 2.87 -6.10
C LEU A 25 -27.09 4.05 -5.60
N THR A 26 -27.57 3.94 -4.36
CA THR A 26 -28.08 5.09 -3.62
C THR A 26 -26.93 6.01 -3.22
N LEU A 27 -27.25 7.29 -2.95
CA LEU A 27 -26.25 8.24 -2.48
C LEU A 27 -25.60 7.79 -1.16
N SER A 28 -26.36 7.15 -0.27
CA SER A 28 -25.84 6.57 0.97
C SER A 28 -24.80 5.49 0.72
N GLU A 29 -25.08 4.54 -0.17
CA GLU A 29 -24.15 3.43 -0.48
C GLU A 29 -22.88 3.96 -1.15
N ALA A 30 -23.01 4.93 -2.06
CA ALA A 30 -21.85 5.55 -2.69
C ALA A 30 -20.99 6.29 -1.66
N ILE A 31 -21.61 7.00 -0.70
CA ILE A 31 -20.89 7.67 0.39
C ILE A 31 -20.19 6.63 1.29
N GLU A 32 -20.84 5.53 1.62
CA GLU A 32 -20.26 4.46 2.44
C GLU A 32 -19.04 3.83 1.76
N GLN A 33 -19.13 3.50 0.47
CA GLN A 33 -17.98 3.03 -0.30
C GLN A 33 -16.84 4.07 -0.36
N ALA A 34 -17.17 5.36 -0.51
CA ALA A 34 -16.17 6.42 -0.51
C ALA A 34 -15.48 6.55 0.87
N ILE A 35 -16.22 6.38 1.97
CA ILE A 35 -15.67 6.36 3.33
C ILE A 35 -14.75 5.15 3.50
N ASP A 36 -15.17 3.96 3.08
CA ASP A 36 -14.35 2.74 3.15
C ASP A 36 -13.05 2.90 2.35
N LEU A 37 -13.14 3.42 1.12
CA LEU A 37 -11.96 3.71 0.30
C LEU A 37 -11.04 4.73 0.97
N TRP A 38 -11.59 5.77 1.59
CA TRP A 38 -10.80 6.76 2.31
C TRP A 38 -10.07 6.15 3.52
N LEU A 39 -10.78 5.38 4.34
CA LEU A 39 -10.22 4.76 5.54
C LEU A 39 -9.18 3.68 5.19
N ASN A 40 -9.42 2.87 4.16
CA ASN A 40 -8.47 1.86 3.71
C ASN A 40 -7.20 2.50 3.15
N LYS A 41 -7.33 3.59 2.37
CA LYS A 41 -6.17 4.32 1.86
C LYS A 41 -5.32 4.94 2.98
N VAL A 42 -5.96 5.45 4.03
CA VAL A 42 -5.25 5.99 5.20
C VAL A 42 -4.50 4.88 5.92
N ARG A 43 -5.15 3.74 6.18
CA ARG A 43 -4.52 2.57 6.82
C ARG A 43 -3.36 1.99 6.02
N ASP A 44 -3.51 1.88 4.70
CA ASP A 44 -2.44 1.40 3.82
C ASP A 44 -1.24 2.36 3.80
N ASN A 45 -1.48 3.67 3.88
CA ASN A 45 -0.40 4.66 3.99
C ASN A 45 0.29 4.60 5.36
N GLU A 46 -0.45 4.43 6.45
CA GLU A 46 0.11 4.28 7.80
C GLU A 46 0.97 3.01 7.90
N GLU A 47 0.45 1.86 7.46
CA GLU A 47 1.22 0.60 7.47
C GLU A 47 2.46 0.67 6.56
N ARG A 48 2.35 1.35 5.42
CA ARG A 48 3.51 1.65 4.56
C ARG A 48 4.57 2.47 5.26
N GLU A 49 4.16 3.55 5.91
CA GLU A 49 5.09 4.46 6.58
C GLU A 49 5.78 3.78 7.78
N GLU A 50 5.03 2.98 8.55
CA GLU A 50 5.59 2.17 9.64
C GLU A 50 6.58 1.13 9.15
N ASN A 51 6.27 0.42 8.06
CA ASN A 51 7.17 -0.56 7.47
C ASN A 51 8.46 0.11 6.95
N ASN A 52 8.34 1.26 6.27
CA ASN A 52 9.49 2.01 5.77
C ASN A 52 10.41 2.47 6.90
N LYS A 53 9.85 2.99 8.00
CA LYS A 53 10.62 3.40 9.19
C LYS A 53 11.43 2.24 9.79
N VAL A 54 10.90 1.01 9.75
CA VAL A 54 11.61 -0.18 10.24
C VAL A 54 12.70 -0.58 9.27
N PHE A 55 12.42 -0.54 7.97
CA PHE A 55 13.40 -0.81 6.93
C PHE A 55 14.61 0.13 7.02
N GLU A 56 14.40 1.44 7.07
CA GLU A 56 15.47 2.45 7.19
C GLU A 56 16.34 2.25 8.44
N LYS A 57 15.72 1.90 9.57
CA LYS A 57 16.45 1.63 10.81
C LYS A 57 17.31 0.37 10.71
N MET A 58 16.83 -0.64 9.99
CA MET A 58 17.48 -1.94 9.90
C MET A 58 18.39 -2.09 8.67
N GLU A 59 18.36 -1.17 7.72
CA GLU A 59 19.06 -1.26 6.42
C GLU A 59 20.53 -1.70 6.56
N ARG A 60 21.28 -1.10 7.50
CA ARG A 60 22.68 -1.48 7.76
C ARG A 60 22.84 -2.91 8.28
N GLU A 61 21.92 -3.38 9.13
CA GLU A 61 21.92 -4.76 9.62
C GLU A 61 21.49 -5.75 8.54
N ILE A 62 20.53 -5.35 7.71
CA ILE A 62 20.03 -6.11 6.56
C ILE A 62 21.18 -6.39 5.58
N LEU A 63 21.90 -5.35 5.19
CA LEU A 63 23.03 -5.44 4.27
C LEU A 63 24.18 -6.30 4.82
N SER A 64 24.41 -6.30 6.13
CA SER A 64 25.53 -7.01 6.74
C SER A 64 25.24 -8.46 7.14
N LYS A 65 24.02 -8.76 7.63
CA LYS A 65 23.68 -10.09 8.18
C LYS A 65 22.82 -10.95 7.25
N TYR A 66 22.11 -10.34 6.32
CA TYR A 66 21.05 -11.00 5.55
C TYR A 66 21.21 -10.76 4.04
N HIS A 67 22.44 -10.56 3.57
CA HIS A 67 22.77 -10.23 2.19
C HIS A 67 22.05 -11.08 1.14
N ASP A 68 22.01 -12.41 1.31
CA ASP A 68 21.41 -13.33 0.34
C ASP A 68 19.96 -13.76 0.67
N LYS A 69 19.35 -13.16 1.71
CA LYS A 69 18.03 -13.55 2.21
C LYS A 69 16.95 -12.54 1.85
N TYR A 70 15.74 -13.05 1.68
CA TYR A 70 14.53 -12.23 1.58
C TYR A 70 14.08 -11.79 2.96
N ILE A 71 14.13 -10.49 3.19
CA ILE A 71 13.67 -9.87 4.42
C ILE A 71 12.24 -9.45 4.25
N VAL A 72 11.42 -9.77 5.25
CA VAL A 72 10.01 -9.42 5.28
C VAL A 72 9.76 -8.47 6.43
N ILE A 73 9.22 -7.30 6.12
CA ILE A 73 8.74 -6.31 7.09
C ILE A 73 7.27 -6.06 6.82
N ALA A 74 6.43 -6.23 7.85
CA ALA A 74 4.99 -6.00 7.76
C ALA A 74 4.46 -5.54 9.13
N LYS A 75 3.32 -4.84 9.17
CA LYS A 75 2.74 -4.28 10.41
C LYS A 75 3.76 -3.50 11.28
N GLY A 76 4.67 -2.77 10.64
CA GLY A 76 5.69 -1.99 11.31
C GLY A 76 6.74 -2.83 12.06
N LYS A 77 6.96 -4.09 11.67
CA LYS A 77 7.90 -5.01 12.34
C LYS A 77 8.67 -5.85 11.35
N PHE A 78 9.92 -6.17 11.70
CA PHE A 78 10.68 -7.23 11.04
C PHE A 78 10.08 -8.58 11.40
N ILE A 79 9.57 -9.28 10.39
CA ILE A 79 8.93 -10.59 10.54
C ILE A 79 9.97 -11.69 10.51
N GLY A 80 10.96 -11.59 9.60
CA GLY A 80 11.99 -12.59 9.45
C GLY A 80 12.84 -12.42 8.19
N ALA A 81 13.84 -13.28 8.07
CA ALA A 81 14.68 -13.42 6.89
C ALA A 81 14.60 -14.86 6.37
N TYR A 82 14.25 -15.00 5.10
CA TYR A 82 13.89 -16.25 4.44
C TYR A 82 14.80 -16.52 3.24
N ASN A 83 14.94 -17.77 2.83
CA ASN A 83 15.85 -18.10 1.72
C ASN A 83 15.11 -18.07 0.37
N THR A 84 13.79 -18.28 0.37
CA THR A 84 13.00 -18.46 -0.84
C THR A 84 11.75 -17.58 -0.83
N LEU A 85 11.21 -17.28 -2.03
CA LEU A 85 9.98 -16.50 -2.15
C LEU A 85 8.75 -17.30 -1.72
N GLU A 86 8.80 -18.62 -1.83
CA GLU A 86 7.76 -19.55 -1.38
C GLU A 86 7.55 -19.43 0.14
N GLU A 87 8.64 -19.42 0.92
CA GLU A 87 8.60 -19.19 2.37
C GLU A 87 7.97 -17.84 2.72
N VAL A 88 8.37 -16.78 2.00
CA VAL A 88 7.80 -15.44 2.15
C VAL A 88 6.30 -15.45 1.86
N GLN A 89 5.87 -16.11 0.79
CA GLN A 89 4.46 -16.16 0.40
C GLN A 89 3.61 -16.88 1.45
N GLU A 90 4.08 -17.99 2.02
CA GLU A 90 3.37 -18.68 3.10
C GLU A 90 3.22 -17.82 4.34
N VAL A 91 4.26 -17.08 4.71
CA VAL A 91 4.27 -16.19 5.87
C VAL A 91 3.31 -15.02 5.67
N LEU A 92 3.32 -14.39 4.50
CA LEU A 92 2.41 -13.29 4.17
C LEU A 92 0.94 -13.73 4.16
N LYS A 93 0.64 -14.92 3.63
CA LYS A 93 -0.71 -15.50 3.67
C LYS A 93 -1.20 -15.72 5.10
N LYS A 94 -0.33 -16.22 5.99
CA LYS A 94 -0.67 -16.44 7.41
C LYS A 94 -0.87 -15.12 8.17
N LEU A 95 -0.10 -14.09 7.84
CA LEU A 95 -0.14 -12.79 8.51
C LEU A 95 -1.34 -11.93 8.13
N ASN A 96 -1.97 -12.22 6.98
CA ASN A 96 -3.11 -11.48 6.41
C ASN A 96 -2.90 -9.96 6.47
N VAL A 97 -1.82 -9.51 5.83
CA VAL A 97 -1.35 -8.11 5.79
C VAL A 97 -1.80 -7.44 4.50
N SER A 98 -2.17 -6.15 4.54
CA SER A 98 -2.46 -5.40 3.31
C SER A 98 -1.18 -4.88 2.68
N HIS A 99 -0.15 -4.57 3.47
CA HIS A 99 1.15 -4.16 2.98
C HIS A 99 2.34 -4.87 3.65
N ALA A 100 3.33 -5.26 2.84
CA ALA A 100 4.61 -5.78 3.30
C ALA A 100 5.75 -5.33 2.39
N ILE A 101 6.92 -5.09 2.97
CA ILE A 101 8.19 -4.90 2.26
C ILE A 101 8.89 -6.25 2.18
N VAL A 102 9.25 -6.66 0.97
CA VAL A 102 10.09 -7.83 0.70
C VAL A 102 11.34 -7.33 -0.01
N TYR A 103 12.52 -7.57 0.57
CA TYR A 103 13.79 -7.06 0.04
C TYR A 103 14.88 -8.11 0.15
N ASN A 104 15.67 -8.32 -0.91
CA ASN A 104 16.84 -9.19 -0.89
C ASN A 104 18.05 -8.43 -1.46
N PRO A 105 19.02 -8.02 -0.62
CA PRO A 105 20.17 -7.22 -1.08
C PRO A 105 20.96 -7.81 -2.26
N SER A 106 21.12 -9.14 -2.30
CA SER A 106 21.87 -9.83 -3.35
C SER A 106 21.15 -9.90 -4.70
N LYS A 107 19.82 -9.76 -4.70
CA LYS A 107 18.98 -9.87 -5.90
C LYS A 107 18.41 -8.54 -6.34
N ASP A 108 18.22 -7.62 -5.40
CA ASP A 108 17.86 -6.21 -5.62
C ASP A 108 19.11 -5.35 -5.78
N ILE A 109 20.10 -5.86 -6.54
CA ILE A 109 21.21 -5.05 -7.00
C ILE A 109 20.59 -3.97 -7.87
N LYS A 110 20.76 -2.70 -7.48
CA LYS A 110 20.47 -1.57 -8.36
C LYS A 110 21.36 -1.72 -9.58
N GLU A 111 20.88 -2.40 -10.62
CA GLU A 111 21.29 -2.01 -11.95
C GLU A 111 20.87 -0.55 -12.06
N GLU A 112 21.85 0.36 -12.10
CA GLU A 112 21.65 1.73 -12.56
C GLU A 112 21.27 1.67 -14.05
N GLY A 113 20.10 1.10 -14.34
CA GLY A 113 19.43 1.27 -15.61
C GLY A 113 18.99 2.73 -15.63
N GLU A 114 19.59 3.51 -16.52
CA GLU A 114 19.04 4.81 -16.90
C GLU A 114 17.54 4.62 -17.16
N TRP A 115 16.71 5.21 -16.30
CA TRP A 115 15.30 5.38 -16.58
C TRP A 115 15.21 6.29 -17.81
N LEU A 116 15.22 5.71 -19.01
CA LEU A 116 14.78 6.39 -20.21
C LEU A 116 13.27 6.58 -20.05
N GLY A 117 12.89 7.66 -19.39
CA GLY A 117 11.52 8.11 -19.21
C GLY A 117 10.86 8.33 -20.57
N GLY A 118 10.35 7.26 -21.16
CA GLY A 118 9.47 7.29 -22.30
C GLY A 118 8.12 7.84 -21.86
N SER A 119 7.87 9.11 -22.16
CA SER A 119 6.54 9.70 -22.18
C SER A 119 5.58 8.81 -22.98
N LEU A 120 4.66 8.13 -22.30
CA LEU A 120 3.48 7.55 -22.94
C LEU A 120 2.50 8.69 -23.24
N SER A 121 2.71 9.32 -24.39
CA SER A 121 1.71 10.14 -25.07
C SER A 121 1.24 9.38 -26.30
N LEU A 122 0.07 8.75 -26.18
CA LEU A 122 -0.78 8.26 -27.27
C LEU A 122 -2.24 8.56 -26.91
#